data_AF-A0A0B6XYP8-F1
#
_entry.id   AF-A0A0B6XYP8-F1
#
_cell.length_a   1.000
_cell.length_b   1.000
_cell.length_c   1.000
_cell.angle_alpha   90.00
_cell.angle_beta   90.00
_cell.angle_gamma   90.00
#
_symmetry.space_group_name_H-M   'P 1'
#
loop_
_entity.id
_entity.type
_entity.pdbx_description
1 polymer ?
#
loop_
_entity_poly.entity_id
_entity_poly.type
_entity_poly.pdbx_seq_one_letter_code
_entity_poly.pdbx_strand_id
1 'polypeptide(L)'
;VGQGSGRKFMHESTGQFSFVKPRITDISPILGPIDGGTSVTLKGEHLDAGSNISVFIGHRYICTNAQSINASAITCKTSAVSNPLAHPLDVSMNIDDDVLQTTGVVFKY
;
A
#
# COMPACT_ATOMS: atom_id res chain seq x y z
N VAL A 1 -25.97 -0.08 -52.00
CA VAL A 1 -25.83 1.39 -51.80
C VAL A 1 -26.91 1.80 -50.81
N GLY A 2 -26.72 2.36 -49.62
CA GLY A 2 -25.60 2.89 -48.84
C GLY A 2 -26.14 3.15 -47.41
N GLN A 3 -25.26 3.51 -46.48
CA GLN A 3 -25.36 3.37 -45.02
C GLN A 3 -26.29 4.36 -44.29
N GLY A 4 -26.68 4.01 -43.05
CA GLY A 4 -27.48 4.86 -42.14
C GLY A 4 -27.09 4.74 -40.66
N SER A 5 -25.80 4.93 -40.37
CA SER A 5 -25.18 5.43 -39.11
C SER A 5 -25.79 5.04 -37.75
N GLY A 6 -25.22 4.01 -37.11
CA GLY A 6 -25.39 3.76 -35.68
C GLY A 6 -24.65 4.83 -34.85
N ARG A 7 -25.35 5.45 -33.90
CA ARG A 7 -24.75 6.33 -32.90
C ARG A 7 -24.26 5.47 -31.74
N LYS A 8 -22.96 5.13 -31.75
CA LYS A 8 -22.28 4.60 -30.55
C LYS A 8 -21.78 5.80 -29.76
N PHE A 9 -22.43 6.09 -28.63
CA PHE A 9 -21.93 7.03 -27.65
C PHE A 9 -20.77 6.35 -26.91
N MET A 10 -19.54 6.55 -27.38
CA MET A 10 -18.36 6.25 -26.59
C MET A 10 -18.11 7.43 -25.66
N HIS A 11 -18.21 7.21 -24.36
CA HIS A 11 -17.71 8.14 -23.36
C HIS A 11 -16.20 7.91 -23.31
N GLU A 12 -15.42 8.69 -24.08
CA GLU A 12 -13.98 8.69 -23.96
C GLU A 12 -13.62 9.48 -22.71
N SER A 13 -13.35 8.78 -21.61
CA SER A 13 -12.64 9.40 -20.50
C SER A 13 -11.20 9.59 -20.98
N THR A 14 -10.84 10.81 -21.35
CA THR A 14 -9.46 11.24 -21.62
C THR A 14 -8.64 11.34 -20.32
N GLY A 15 -8.91 10.45 -19.36
CA GLY A 15 -8.08 10.23 -18.19
C GLY A 15 -6.87 9.42 -18.64
N GLN A 16 -5.72 10.09 -18.77
CA GLN A 16 -4.45 9.43 -19.00
C GLN A 16 -4.13 8.59 -17.75
N PHE A 17 -4.60 7.34 -17.70
CA PHE A 17 -4.24 6.39 -16.64
C PHE A 17 -2.75 6.10 -16.78
N SER A 18 -1.94 6.81 -16.00
CA SER A 18 -0.52 6.49 -15.88
C SER A 18 -0.43 5.24 -15.00
N PHE A 19 0.02 4.12 -15.59
CA PHE A 19 0.37 2.92 -14.86
C PHE A 19 1.67 3.16 -14.08
N VAL A 20 1.56 3.91 -12.99
CA VAL A 20 2.63 4.05 -12.02
C VAL A 20 2.63 2.83 -11.11
N LYS A 21 3.82 2.27 -10.85
CA LYS A 21 3.96 1.17 -9.89
C LYS A 21 4.23 1.76 -8.52
N PRO A 22 3.27 1.69 -7.59
CA PRO A 22 3.50 2.04 -6.20
C PRO A 22 4.66 1.21 -5.62
N ARG A 23 5.52 1.84 -4.83
CA ARG A 23 6.70 1.19 -4.26
C ARG A 23 7.04 1.77 -2.90
N ILE A 24 7.14 0.92 -1.89
CA ILE A 24 7.68 1.31 -0.59
C ILE A 24 9.20 1.12 -0.63
N THR A 25 9.93 2.09 -0.08
CA THR A 25 11.38 2.08 0.01
C THR A 25 11.88 2.05 1.45
N ASP A 26 11.08 2.51 2.42
CA ASP A 26 11.52 2.64 3.81
C ASP A 26 10.34 2.61 4.81
N ILE A 27 10.63 2.32 6.07
CA ILE A 27 9.68 2.36 7.19
C ILE A 27 10.31 3.03 8.41
N SER A 28 9.57 3.94 9.06
CA SER A 28 10.04 4.61 10.27
C SER A 28 8.92 4.76 11.32
N PRO A 29 9.14 4.36 12.58
CA PRO A 29 10.32 3.64 13.08
C PRO A 29 10.40 2.20 12.53
N ILE A 30 11.61 1.63 12.51
CA ILE A 30 11.85 0.22 12.13
C ILE A 30 11.57 -0.77 13.27
N LEU A 31 11.20 -0.27 14.44
CA LEU A 31 11.00 -1.06 15.66
C LEU A 31 9.83 -0.56 16.50
N GLY A 32 9.18 -1.47 17.21
CA GLY A 32 8.06 -1.20 18.11
C GLY A 32 7.85 -2.34 19.10
N PRO A 33 6.91 -2.22 20.06
CA PRO A 33 6.63 -3.26 21.03
C PRO A 33 5.72 -4.36 20.46
N ILE A 34 5.81 -5.56 21.04
CA ILE A 34 4.96 -6.71 20.69
C ILE A 34 3.46 -6.46 20.89
N ASP A 35 3.08 -5.56 21.81
CA ASP A 35 1.68 -5.16 22.00
C ASP A 35 1.13 -4.33 20.83
N GLY A 36 2.00 -4.00 19.86
CA GLY A 36 1.67 -3.16 18.73
C GLY A 36 1.45 -1.71 19.14
N GLY A 37 0.67 -1.00 18.34
CA GLY A 37 0.33 0.39 18.58
C GLY A 37 1.40 1.40 18.15
N THR A 38 2.48 0.95 17.53
CA THR A 38 3.49 1.84 16.95
C THR A 38 2.93 2.52 15.71
N SER A 39 2.88 3.85 15.71
CA SER A 39 2.62 4.62 14.51
C SER A 39 3.85 4.58 13.61
N VAL A 40 3.74 3.89 12.48
CA VAL A 40 4.81 3.77 11.48
C VAL A 40 4.46 4.58 10.25
N THR A 41 5.49 5.13 9.62
CA THR A 41 5.44 5.85 8.36
C THR A 41 6.21 5.06 7.32
N LEU A 42 5.50 4.57 6.31
CA LEU A 42 6.07 3.97 5.12
C LEU A 42 6.39 5.09 4.14
N LYS A 43 7.61 5.09 3.60
CA LYS A 43 8.03 6.02 2.56
C LYS A 43 8.18 5.30 1.24
N GLY A 44 7.96 6.01 0.14
CA GLY A 44 7.96 5.39 -1.18
C GLY A 44 7.63 6.33 -2.33
N GLU A 45 7.11 5.74 -3.38
CA GLU A 45 6.75 6.39 -4.65
C GLU A 45 5.36 5.92 -5.08
N HIS A 46 4.54 6.84 -5.58
CA HIS A 46 3.17 6.61 -6.05
C HIS A 46 2.24 5.94 -5.01
N LEU A 47 2.47 6.21 -3.73
CA LEU A 47 1.71 5.64 -2.60
C LEU A 47 0.31 6.27 -2.42
N ASP A 48 -0.07 7.21 -3.27
CA ASP A 48 -1.41 7.78 -3.43
C ASP A 48 -2.19 7.13 -4.58
N ALA A 49 -1.57 6.20 -5.32
CA ALA A 49 -2.27 5.41 -6.31
C ALA A 49 -3.29 4.50 -5.61
N GLY A 50 -4.52 4.45 -6.13
CA GLY A 50 -5.58 3.56 -5.67
C GLY A 50 -6.49 4.14 -4.57
N SER A 51 -7.58 3.43 -4.29
CA SER A 51 -8.60 3.86 -3.32
C SER A 51 -8.51 3.11 -1.99
N ASN A 52 -8.07 1.85 -2.03
CA ASN A 52 -8.00 0.99 -0.85
C ASN A 52 -6.55 0.56 -0.58
N ILE A 53 -6.02 0.93 0.59
CA ILE A 53 -4.65 0.62 0.98
C ILE A 53 -4.70 -0.29 2.20
N SER A 54 -4.05 -1.45 2.10
CA SER A 54 -3.86 -2.37 3.22
C SER A 54 -2.38 -2.65 3.41
N VAL A 55 -1.88 -2.48 4.63
CA VAL A 55 -0.48 -2.73 4.97
C VAL A 55 -0.39 -3.92 5.91
N PHE A 56 0.59 -4.77 5.69
CA PHE A 56 0.86 -5.96 6.49
C PHE A 56 2.33 -6.04 6.90
N ILE A 57 2.57 -6.54 8.10
CA ILE A 57 3.89 -6.87 8.62
C ILE A 57 3.99 -8.39 8.73
N GLY A 58 5.03 -8.97 8.12
CA GLY A 58 5.25 -10.41 8.01
C GLY A 58 4.10 -11.17 7.34
N HIS A 59 3.43 -10.53 6.36
CA HIS A 59 2.25 -11.05 5.63
C HIS A 59 1.03 -11.43 6.48
N ARG A 60 1.08 -11.25 7.80
CA ARG A 60 0.04 -11.74 8.72
C ARG A 60 -0.54 -10.64 9.59
N TYR A 61 0.28 -9.71 10.04
CA TYR A 61 -0.12 -8.70 11.01
C TYR A 61 -0.57 -7.44 10.29
N ILE A 62 -1.87 -7.14 10.38
CA ILE A 62 -2.46 -5.98 9.73
C ILE A 62 -1.97 -4.71 10.41
N CYS A 63 -1.54 -3.72 9.63
CA CYS A 63 -1.29 -2.37 10.11
C CYS A 63 -2.60 -1.58 9.99
N THR A 64 -3.19 -1.24 11.14
CA THR A 64 -4.50 -0.57 11.22
C THR A 64 -4.39 0.91 10.89
N ASN A 65 -5.51 1.54 10.49
CA ASN A 65 -5.56 2.96 10.12
C ASN A 65 -4.52 3.33 9.05
N ALA A 66 -4.33 2.45 8.06
CA ALA A 66 -3.47 2.73 6.92
C ALA A 66 -4.08 3.89 6.11
N GLN A 67 -3.34 4.98 5.99
CA GLN A 67 -3.77 6.16 5.27
C GLN A 67 -2.61 6.71 4.43
N SER A 68 -2.86 6.95 3.16
CA SER A 68 -1.94 7.72 2.32
C SER A 68 -1.96 9.18 2.74
N ILE A 69 -0.78 9.71 3.04
CA ILE A 69 -0.58 11.13 3.36
C ILE A 69 -0.31 11.90 2.05
N ASN A 70 0.47 11.31 1.15
CA ASN A 70 0.81 11.82 -0.16
C ASN A 70 1.40 10.69 -1.02
N ALA A 71 1.79 11.02 -2.25
CA ALA A 71 2.41 10.09 -3.19
C ALA A 71 3.69 9.40 -2.69
N SER A 72 4.28 9.87 -1.59
CA SER A 72 5.53 9.35 -1.04
C SER A 72 5.43 8.84 0.39
N ALA A 73 4.25 8.87 1.02
CA ALA A 73 4.10 8.50 2.42
C ALA A 73 2.75 7.89 2.76
N ILE A 74 2.77 6.77 3.49
CA ILE A 74 1.61 6.14 4.13
C ILE A 74 1.88 6.05 5.63
N THR A 75 0.89 6.35 6.45
CA THR A 75 0.95 6.13 7.90
C THR A 75 0.02 4.99 8.28
N CYS A 76 0.43 4.16 9.22
CA CYS A 76 -0.42 3.14 9.82
C CYS A 76 0.03 2.81 11.24
N LYS A 77 -0.78 2.05 11.97
CA LYS A 77 -0.52 1.64 13.35
C LYS A 77 -0.41 0.12 13.46
N THR A 78 0.73 -0.37 13.94
CA THR A 78 1.02 -1.81 14.03
C THR A 78 0.02 -2.53 14.93
N SER A 79 -0.36 -3.75 14.57
CA SER A 79 -1.18 -4.62 15.44
C SER A 79 -0.31 -5.40 16.44
N ALA A 80 -0.94 -5.86 17.52
CA ALA A 80 -0.29 -6.72 18.51
C ALA A 80 0.09 -8.09 17.91
N VAL A 81 1.23 -8.61 18.35
CA VAL A 81 1.71 -9.95 18.00
C VAL A 81 1.73 -10.83 19.25
N SER A 82 1.29 -12.08 19.10
CA SER A 82 1.13 -13.01 20.23
C SER A 82 2.45 -13.57 20.78
N ASN A 83 3.56 -13.41 20.06
CA ASN A 83 4.89 -13.81 20.52
C ASN A 83 5.95 -12.85 19.96
N PRO A 84 7.01 -12.54 20.73
CA PRO A 84 8.16 -11.82 20.20
C PRO A 84 8.77 -12.62 19.05
N LEU A 85 8.82 -11.98 17.89
CA LEU A 85 9.37 -12.57 16.68
C LEU A 85 10.89 -12.45 16.74
N ALA A 86 11.59 -13.57 16.54
CA ALA A 86 13.05 -13.61 16.65
C ALA A 86 13.78 -12.79 15.57
N HIS A 87 13.08 -12.45 14.48
CA HIS A 87 13.64 -11.81 13.30
C HIS A 87 12.78 -10.63 12.83
N PRO A 88 13.38 -9.63 12.15
CA PRO A 88 12.62 -8.59 11.45
C PRO A 88 11.66 -9.21 10.44
N LEU A 89 10.48 -8.61 10.30
CA LEU A 89 9.44 -9.03 9.39
C LEU A 89 9.36 -8.11 8.18
N ASP A 90 9.24 -8.70 6.99
CA ASP A 90 9.00 -7.95 5.76
C ASP A 90 7.69 -7.17 5.82
N VAL A 91 7.72 -5.98 5.24
CA VAL A 91 6.55 -5.13 5.08
C VAL A 91 5.97 -5.37 3.69
N SER A 92 4.67 -5.57 3.60
CA SER A 92 3.96 -5.67 2.32
C SER A 92 2.74 -4.77 2.33
N MET A 93 2.34 -4.30 1.15
CA MET A 93 1.10 -3.54 1.02
C MET A 93 0.27 -4.04 -0.16
N ASN A 94 -1.03 -3.82 -0.09
CA ASN A 94 -1.97 -4.06 -1.16
C ASN A 94 -2.63 -2.72 -1.50
N ILE A 95 -2.66 -2.38 -2.78
CA ILE A 95 -3.38 -1.22 -3.30
C ILE A 95 -4.47 -1.74 -4.25
N ASP A 96 -5.72 -1.54 -3.87
CA ASP A 96 -6.89 -2.11 -4.54
C ASP A 96 -6.78 -3.65 -4.67
N ASP A 97 -6.26 -4.16 -5.79
CA ASP A 97 -6.03 -5.59 -6.07
C ASP A 97 -4.56 -5.92 -6.38
N ASP A 98 -3.66 -4.92 -6.35
CA ASP A 98 -2.24 -5.10 -6.64
C ASP A 98 -1.42 -5.29 -5.36
N VAL A 99 -0.88 -6.50 -5.19
CA VAL A 99 -0.01 -6.84 -4.08
C VAL A 99 1.42 -6.39 -4.38
N LEU A 100 1.86 -5.39 -3.61
CA LEU A 100 3.20 -4.85 -3.70
C LEU A 100 4.09 -5.53 -2.66
N GLN A 101 4.96 -6.41 -3.15
CA GLN A 101 6.06 -6.91 -2.34
C GLN A 101 7.15 -5.83 -2.27
N THR A 102 7.55 -5.49 -1.06
CA THR A 102 8.66 -4.57 -0.83
C THR A 102 9.91 -5.42 -0.59
N THR A 103 11.02 -5.06 -1.21
CA THR A 103 12.29 -5.77 -0.99
C THR A 103 13.11 -4.98 0.01
N GLY A 104 13.43 -5.60 1.16
CA GLY A 104 14.36 -5.05 2.15
C GLY A 104 13.76 -4.04 3.14
N VAL A 105 12.44 -3.80 3.11
CA VAL A 105 11.76 -2.98 4.13
C VAL A 105 11.25 -3.92 5.22
N VAL A 106 11.84 -3.82 6.41
CA VAL A 106 11.55 -4.72 7.52
C VAL A 106 11.19 -3.95 8.79
N PHE A 107 10.33 -4.55 9.61
CA PHE A 107 9.94 -4.03 10.92
C PHE A 107 10.21 -5.07 12.01
N LYS A 108 10.71 -4.62 13.17
CA LYS A 108 10.98 -5.46 14.32
C LYS A 108 10.02 -5.16 15.48
N TYR A 109 9.31 -6.19 15.92
CA TYR A 109 8.50 -6.16 17.15
C TYR A 109 9.33 -6.39 18.42
#